data_AF-A0A838J5L2-F1
#
_entry.id   AF-A0A838J5L2-F1
#
_cell.length_a   1.000
_cell.length_b   1.000
_cell.length_c   1.000
_cell.angle_alpha   90.00
_cell.angle_beta   90.00
_cell.angle_gamma   90.00
#
_symmetry.space_group_name_H-M   'P 1'
#
loop_
_entity.id
_entity.type
_entity.pdbx_description
1 polymer ?
#
loop_
_entity_poly.entity_id
_entity_poly.type
_entity_poly.pdbx_seq_one_letter_code
_entity_poly.pdbx_strand_id
1 'polypeptide(L)'
;MSDRYIPVPMWNNRSGQWEPVDFRHGQRVTAWPTGCDRARLPLPDYRDGDRVQFVRDETCAREGVVRLVLLRGGAYGPGDQIKDLMEQWYYQPESMVYIVTARGHDHTIRSWNILGRFVARNQWER
;
A
#
# COMPACT_ATOMS: atom_id res chain seq x y z
N MET A 1 2.92 24.43 -15.35
CA MET A 1 1.64 23.89 -14.82
C MET A 1 1.99 23.07 -13.60
N SER A 2 1.37 23.34 -12.44
CA SER A 2 1.50 22.47 -11.27
C SER A 2 1.00 21.09 -11.67
N ASP A 3 1.91 20.14 -11.70
CA ASP A 3 1.63 18.80 -12.19
C ASP A 3 0.80 18.09 -11.11
N ARG A 4 -0.51 17.94 -11.36
CA ARG A 4 -1.54 17.51 -10.40
C ARG A 4 -1.31 16.07 -9.96
N TYR A 5 -0.47 15.92 -8.96
CA TYR A 5 -0.02 14.63 -8.47
C TYR A 5 0.13 14.67 -6.95
N ILE A 6 -0.43 13.68 -6.29
CA ILE A 6 -0.22 13.42 -4.87
C ILE A 6 0.77 12.25 -4.77
N PRO A 7 1.86 12.37 -3.99
CA PRO A 7 2.79 11.26 -3.76
C PRO A 7 2.07 9.98 -3.34
N VAL A 8 2.65 8.83 -3.64
CA VAL A 8 2.13 7.54 -3.20
C VAL A 8 2.83 7.20 -1.88
N PRO A 9 2.12 7.09 -0.75
CA PRO A 9 2.72 6.63 0.49
C PRO A 9 3.12 5.17 0.35
N MET A 10 4.40 4.88 0.55
CA MET A 10 4.96 3.54 0.56
C MET A 10 5.41 3.18 1.97
N TRP A 11 5.05 2.00 2.45
CA TRP A 11 5.47 1.55 3.77
C TRP A 11 6.95 1.16 3.75
N ASN A 12 7.76 1.83 4.57
CA ASN A 12 9.14 1.44 4.78
C ASN A 12 9.23 0.47 5.95
N ASN A 13 9.47 -0.80 5.64
CA ASN A 13 9.56 -1.87 6.65
C ASN A 13 10.74 -1.70 7.62
N ARG A 14 11.80 -0.97 7.23
CA ARG A 14 12.95 -0.72 8.10
C ARG A 14 12.64 0.35 9.14
N SER A 15 11.96 1.43 8.76
CA SER A 15 11.62 2.51 9.68
C SER A 15 10.27 2.32 10.38
N GLY A 16 9.42 1.43 9.87
CA GLY A 16 8.05 1.25 10.37
C GLY A 16 7.21 2.52 10.17
N GLN A 17 7.43 3.22 9.06
CA GLN A 17 6.78 4.48 8.73
C GLN A 17 6.39 4.52 7.25
N TRP A 18 5.38 5.33 6.94
CA TRP A 18 5.08 5.71 5.56
C TRP A 18 6.08 6.73 5.02
N GLU A 19 6.47 6.56 3.76
CA GLU A 19 7.29 7.50 3.00
C GLU A 19 6.52 7.96 1.75
N PRO A 20 6.40 9.26 1.48
CA PRO A 20 5.71 9.75 0.30
C PRO A 20 6.66 9.63 -0.90
N VAL A 21 6.30 8.79 -1.87
CA VAL A 21 7.12 8.49 -3.05
C VAL A 21 6.51 9.12 -4.30
N ASP A 22 7.30 9.88 -5.05
CA ASP A 22 6.95 10.32 -6.40
C ASP A 22 7.42 9.28 -7.42
N PHE A 23 6.46 8.60 -8.06
CA PHE A 23 6.73 7.58 -9.06
C PHE A 23 7.00 8.15 -10.46
N ARG A 24 6.67 9.42 -10.73
CA ARG A 24 6.84 10.03 -12.08
C ARG A 24 8.30 10.16 -12.48
N HIS A 25 9.20 10.32 -11.51
CA HIS A 25 10.61 10.64 -11.73
C HIS A 25 11.56 9.59 -11.15
N GLY A 26 11.16 8.31 -11.19
CA GLY A 26 12.01 7.19 -10.79
C GLY A 26 11.99 6.88 -9.29
N GLN A 27 10.80 6.87 -8.68
CA GLN A 27 10.57 6.42 -7.30
C GLN A 27 11.44 7.15 -6.27
N ARG A 28 11.20 8.46 -6.10
CA ARG A 28 11.96 9.27 -5.14
C ARG A 28 11.09 9.65 -3.95
N VAL A 29 11.64 9.51 -2.75
CA VAL A 29 11.02 10.08 -1.54
C VAL A 29 10.95 11.60 -1.71
N THR A 30 9.79 12.18 -1.42
CA THR A 30 9.49 13.61 -1.61
C THR A 30 8.87 14.22 -0.36
N ALA A 31 8.35 15.44 -0.44
CA ALA A 31 7.58 16.05 0.63
C ALA A 31 6.15 15.50 0.69
N TRP A 32 5.58 15.42 1.90
CA TRP A 32 4.16 15.17 2.07
C TRP A 32 3.32 16.32 1.51
N PRO A 33 2.09 16.06 1.00
CA PRO A 33 1.16 17.12 0.67
C PRO A 33 0.87 18.03 1.86
N THR A 34 0.68 19.32 1.60
CA THR A 34 0.29 20.29 2.63
C THR A 34 -0.99 19.83 3.34
N GLY A 35 -0.99 19.85 4.67
CA GLY A 35 -2.13 19.45 5.48
C GLY A 35 -2.28 17.94 5.67
N CYS A 36 -1.33 17.13 5.20
CA CYS A 36 -1.29 15.71 5.51
C CYS A 36 -1.00 15.49 7.01
N ASP A 37 -1.89 14.79 7.70
CA ASP A 37 -1.71 14.35 9.08
C ASP A 37 -1.24 12.89 9.10
N ARG A 38 0.05 12.71 9.38
CA ARG A 38 0.69 11.39 9.38
C ARG A 38 0.18 10.48 10.49
N ALA A 39 -0.37 11.01 11.58
CA ALA A 39 -0.90 10.21 12.68
C ALA A 39 -2.20 9.48 12.30
N ARG A 40 -2.89 9.96 11.25
CA ARG A 40 -4.13 9.36 10.72
C ARG A 40 -3.89 8.29 9.66
N LEU A 41 -2.65 8.10 9.21
CA LEU A 41 -2.34 7.08 8.22
C LEU A 41 -2.55 5.68 8.84
N PRO A 42 -3.27 4.78 8.17
CA PRO A 42 -3.50 3.44 8.67
C PRO A 42 -2.18 2.65 8.72
N LEU A 43 -2.08 1.72 9.66
CA LEU A 43 -0.96 0.79 9.72
C LEU A 43 -1.28 -0.43 8.84
N PRO A 44 -0.28 -1.00 8.14
CA PRO A 44 -0.52 -2.18 7.33
C PRO A 44 -0.59 -3.44 8.19
N ASP A 45 -1.55 -4.30 7.86
CA ASP A 45 -1.72 -5.62 8.50
C ASP A 45 -0.63 -6.59 8.05
N TYR A 46 -0.15 -6.44 6.82
CA TYR A 46 0.89 -7.28 6.20
C TYR A 46 2.13 -6.45 5.83
N ARG A 47 3.29 -7.10 5.79
CA ARG A 47 4.60 -6.46 5.60
C ARG A 47 5.39 -7.19 4.52
N ASP A 48 6.44 -6.56 4.00
CA ASP A 48 7.34 -7.21 3.05
C ASP A 48 7.88 -8.53 3.64
N GLY A 49 7.87 -9.58 2.82
CA GLY A 49 8.27 -10.93 3.19
C GLY A 49 7.14 -11.79 3.75
N ASP A 50 5.99 -11.22 4.11
CA ASP A 50 4.85 -12.01 4.57
C ASP A 50 4.33 -12.93 3.46
N ARG A 51 4.23 -14.23 3.77
CA ARG A 51 3.50 -15.19 2.94
C ARG A 51 2.02 -15.05 3.21
N VAL A 52 1.25 -14.79 2.17
CA VAL A 52 -0.19 -14.53 2.27
C VAL A 52 -0.98 -15.39 1.30
N GLN A 53 -2.21 -15.71 1.69
CA GLN A 53 -3.22 -16.24 0.78
C GLN A 53 -4.11 -15.09 0.31
N PHE A 54 -4.39 -15.00 -0.99
CA PHE A 54 -5.19 -13.92 -1.55
C PHE A 54 -6.09 -14.39 -2.70
N VAL A 55 -7.12 -13.60 -3.00
CA VAL A 55 -8.04 -13.81 -4.13
C VAL A 55 -7.89 -12.65 -5.11
N ARG A 56 -7.78 -12.96 -6.41
CA ARG A 56 -7.69 -11.94 -7.47
C ARG A 56 -9.02 -11.79 -8.22
N ASP A 57 -9.58 -12.92 -8.66
CA ASP A 57 -10.71 -12.97 -9.61
C ASP A 57 -11.82 -13.91 -9.09
N GLU A 58 -12.07 -13.91 -7.78
CA GLU A 58 -13.16 -14.62 -7.06
C GLU A 58 -13.20 -16.16 -7.19
N THR A 59 -12.38 -16.74 -8.05
CA THR A 59 -12.50 -18.15 -8.47
C THR A 59 -11.46 -19.08 -7.84
N CYS A 60 -10.33 -18.57 -7.35
CA CYS A 60 -9.30 -19.39 -6.73
C CYS A 60 -8.39 -18.57 -5.79
N ALA A 61 -8.17 -19.09 -4.59
CA ALA A 61 -7.18 -18.56 -3.66
C ALA A 61 -5.76 -18.94 -4.12
N ARG A 62 -4.84 -17.98 -4.07
CA ARG A 62 -3.43 -18.14 -4.45
C ARG A 62 -2.54 -17.80 -3.27
N GLU A 63 -1.35 -18.37 -3.26
CA GLU A 63 -0.29 -18.00 -2.33
C GLU A 63 0.70 -17.05 -3.01
N GLY A 64 1.17 -16.06 -2.28
CA GLY A 64 2.27 -15.21 -2.70
C GLY A 64 3.00 -14.58 -1.52
N VAL A 65 4.00 -13.77 -1.84
CA VAL A 65 4.80 -13.02 -0.85
C VAL A 65 4.55 -11.53 -1.05
N VAL A 66 4.17 -10.83 0.01
CA VAL A 66 4.06 -9.37 0.01
C VAL A 66 5.44 -8.77 -0.22
N ARG A 67 5.55 -7.81 -1.13
CA ARG A 67 6.78 -7.08 -1.45
C ARG A 67 6.71 -5.61 -1.11
N LEU A 68 5.56 -4.98 -1.37
CA LEU A 68 5.35 -3.57 -1.11
C LEU A 68 3.95 -3.36 -0.53
N VAL A 69 3.83 -2.33 0.30
CA VAL A 69 2.55 -1.84 0.82
C VAL A 69 2.46 -0.37 0.48
N LEU A 70 1.35 0.02 -0.13
CA LEU A 70 1.11 1.35 -0.67
C LEU A 70 -0.25 1.86 -0.18
N LEU A 71 -0.37 3.16 0.04
CA LEU A 71 -1.66 3.84 0.01
C LEU A 71 -1.87 4.45 -1.37
N ARG A 72 -3.13 4.67 -1.73
CA ARG A 72 -3.43 5.29 -3.01
C ARG A 72 -2.82 6.70 -3.08
N GLY A 73 -2.23 6.99 -4.23
CA GLY A 73 -1.73 8.30 -4.62
C GLY A 73 -1.74 8.37 -6.14
N GLY A 74 -1.15 9.41 -6.70
CA GLY A 74 -1.00 9.55 -8.13
C GLY A 74 -1.61 10.83 -8.69
N ALA A 75 -1.83 10.80 -10.01
CA ALA A 75 -2.43 11.91 -10.73
C ALA A 75 -3.90 12.10 -10.33
N TYR A 76 -4.35 13.35 -10.34
CA TYR A 76 -5.74 13.71 -10.06
C TYR A 76 -6.29 14.75 -11.06
N GLY A 77 -7.61 14.82 -11.13
CA GLY A 77 -8.37 15.54 -12.14
C GLY A 77 -8.46 17.06 -11.90
N PRO A 78 -8.94 17.81 -12.90
CA PRO A 78 -9.31 19.21 -12.72
C PRO A 78 -10.50 19.32 -11.76
N GLY A 79 -10.39 20.15 -10.72
CA GLY A 79 -11.45 20.38 -9.75
C GLY A 79 -11.40 19.50 -8.51
N ASP A 80 -10.56 18.46 -8.49
CA ASP A 80 -10.36 17.67 -7.28
C ASP A 80 -9.64 18.50 -6.20
N GLN A 81 -10.15 18.43 -4.97
CA GLN A 81 -9.51 19.05 -3.82
C GLN A 81 -8.56 18.05 -3.18
N ILE A 82 -7.29 18.43 -3.02
CA ILE A 82 -6.25 17.57 -2.40
C ILE A 82 -6.68 17.08 -1.02
N LYS A 83 -7.39 17.92 -0.25
CA LYS A 83 -7.89 17.54 1.08
C LYS A 83 -8.86 16.35 1.01
N ASP A 84 -9.81 16.39 0.10
CA ASP A 84 -10.82 15.33 -0.07
C ASP A 84 -10.16 14.05 -0.62
N LEU A 85 -9.20 14.21 -1.54
CA LEU A 85 -8.40 13.09 -2.04
C LEU A 85 -7.58 12.44 -0.94
N MET A 86 -6.93 13.20 -0.05
CA MET A 86 -6.22 12.63 1.10
C MET A 86 -7.18 11.88 2.02
N GLU A 87 -8.35 12.43 2.30
CA GLU A 87 -9.35 11.78 3.14
C GLU A 87 -9.78 10.40 2.59
N GLN A 88 -9.93 10.31 1.27
CA GLN A 88 -10.28 9.07 0.60
C GLN A 88 -9.09 8.11 0.44
N TRP A 89 -7.91 8.62 0.07
CA TRP A 89 -6.79 7.81 -0.43
C TRP A 89 -5.77 7.46 0.66
N TYR A 90 -5.55 8.35 1.63
CA TYR A 90 -4.52 8.18 2.64
C TYR A 90 -5.08 7.64 3.95
N TYR A 91 -6.28 8.07 4.37
CA TYR A 91 -6.76 7.80 5.73
C TYR A 91 -7.75 6.64 5.82
N GLN A 92 -8.24 6.12 4.69
CA GLN A 92 -9.08 4.92 4.67
C GLN A 92 -8.20 3.65 4.61
N PRO A 93 -8.29 2.72 5.57
CA PRO A 93 -7.62 1.42 5.49
C PRO A 93 -7.93 0.66 4.18
N GLU A 94 -9.11 0.87 3.63
CA GLU A 94 -9.60 0.31 2.37
C GLU A 94 -8.79 0.79 1.15
N SER A 95 -8.13 1.94 1.25
CA SER A 95 -7.28 2.47 0.18
C SER A 95 -5.89 1.83 0.15
N MET A 96 -5.60 0.92 1.08
CA MET A 96 -4.34 0.21 1.14
C MET A 96 -4.25 -0.89 0.08
N VAL A 97 -3.09 -0.94 -0.56
CA VAL A 97 -2.76 -1.84 -1.66
C VAL A 97 -1.46 -2.55 -1.34
N TYR A 98 -1.46 -3.86 -1.56
CA TYR A 98 -0.31 -4.73 -1.40
C TYR A 98 0.16 -5.18 -2.76
N ILE A 99 1.47 -5.08 -3.01
CA ILE A 99 2.11 -5.74 -4.16
C ILE A 99 2.55 -7.11 -3.69
N VAL A 100 1.98 -8.16 -4.28
CA VAL A 100 2.23 -9.55 -3.92
C VAL A 100 2.87 -10.26 -5.10
N THR A 101 4.06 -10.82 -4.92
CA THR A 101 4.68 -11.69 -5.93
C THR A 101 4.13 -13.10 -5.77
N ALA A 102 3.51 -13.65 -6.82
CA ALA A 102 3.09 -15.03 -6.91
C ALA A 102 3.48 -15.63 -8.26
N ARG A 103 4.07 -16.83 -8.26
CA ARG A 103 4.51 -17.53 -9.48
C ARG A 103 5.41 -16.68 -10.40
N GLY A 104 6.26 -15.84 -9.81
CA GLY A 104 7.18 -14.97 -10.55
C GLY A 104 6.56 -13.69 -11.12
N HIS A 105 5.29 -13.38 -10.79
CA HIS A 105 4.62 -12.15 -11.23
C HIS A 105 4.15 -11.32 -10.05
N ASP A 106 4.22 -10.00 -10.20
CA ASP A 106 3.69 -9.06 -9.21
C ASP A 106 2.21 -8.79 -9.45
N HIS A 107 1.46 -8.77 -8.35
CA HIS A 107 0.03 -8.54 -8.36
C HIS A 107 -0.33 -7.43 -7.39
N THR A 108 -1.17 -6.52 -7.87
CA THR A 108 -1.77 -5.46 -7.06
C THR A 108 -3.03 -5.99 -6.37
N ILE A 109 -2.98 -6.14 -5.04
CA ILE A 109 -4.03 -6.76 -4.23
C ILE A 109 -4.53 -5.76 -3.19
N ARG A 110 -5.85 -5.64 -3.03
CA ARG A 110 -6.43 -4.81 -1.95
C ARG A 110 -6.45 -5.57 -0.64
N SER A 111 -6.43 -4.85 0.49
CA SER A 111 -6.41 -5.45 1.83
C SER A 111 -7.45 -6.54 2.03
N TRP A 112 -8.72 -6.29 1.68
CA TRP A 112 -9.82 -7.24 1.83
C TRP A 112 -9.76 -8.46 0.90
N ASN A 113 -8.88 -8.46 -0.09
CA ASN A 113 -8.64 -9.62 -0.95
C ASN A 113 -7.55 -10.55 -0.40
N ILE A 114 -6.91 -10.19 0.72
CA ILE A 114 -5.98 -11.07 1.44
C ILE A 114 -6.77 -11.85 2.50
N LEU A 115 -6.77 -13.17 2.37
CA LEU A 115 -7.52 -14.09 3.23
C LEU A 115 -6.81 -14.37 4.57
N GLY A 116 -5.49 -14.19 4.61
CA GLY A 116 -4.70 -14.36 5.83
C GLY A 116 -3.20 -14.54 5.57
N ARG A 117 -2.44 -14.51 6.66
CA ARG A 117 -0.98 -14.75 6.68
C ARG A 117 -0.69 -16.21 7.01
N PHE A 118 0.24 -16.83 6.29
CA PHE A 118 0.85 -18.09 6.71
C PHE A 118 1.88 -17.82 7.81
N VAL A 119 1.64 -18.35 9.00
CA VAL A 119 2.61 -18.36 10.09
C VAL A 119 3.43 -19.64 10.02
N ALA A 120 4.76 -19.52 9.98
CA ALA A 120 5.64 -20.69 10.07
C ALA A 120 5.42 -21.40 11.42
N ARG A 121 5.43 -22.73 11.40
CA ARG A 121 5.11 -23.61 12.54
C ARG A 121 5.93 -23.33 13.80
N ASN A 122 7.10 -22.71 13.66
CA ASN A 122 8.08 -22.46 14.73
C ASN A 122 7.68 -21.30 15.68
N GLN A 123 6.55 -20.63 15.46
CA GLN A 123 6.07 -19.55 16.35
C GLN A 123 5.16 -20.05 17.49
N TRP A 124 4.77 -21.33 17.49
CA TRP A 124 3.89 -21.93 18.50
C TRP A 124 4.62 -22.81 19.54
N GLU A 125 5.96 -22.92 19.46
CA GLU A 125 6.79 -23.75 20.37
C GLU A 125 7.64 -22.90 21.33
N ARG A 126 7.07 -21.87 21.95
CA ARG A 126 7.69 -21.17 23.09
C ARG A 126 6.76 -21.07 24.27
#